data_AF-A0A6J4NKX7-F1
#
_entry.id   AF-A0A6J4NKX7-F1
#
_cell.length_a   1.000
_cell.length_b   1.000
_cell.length_c   1.000
_cell.angle_alpha   90.00
_cell.angle_beta   90.00
_cell.angle_gamma   90.00
#
_symmetry.space_group_name_H-M   'P 1'
#
loop_
_entity.id
_entity.type
_entity.pdbx_description
1 polymer ?
#
loop_
_entity_poly.entity_id
_entity_poly.type
_entity_poly.pdbx_seq_one_letter_code
_entity_poly.pdbx_strand_id
1 'polypeptide(L)' 'MAAEMTGGKIVRTDGIVVTFRQKCENCGFVYDFNKTTIVPAYSSRKVRPFTCSECGNYQEVEARHFNPHRQ' A
#
# COMPACT_ATOMS: atom_id res chain seq x y z
N MET A 1 -5.96 15.19 -3.46
CA MET A 1 -5.25 14.03 -4.05
C MET A 1 -5.43 12.88 -3.09
N ALA A 2 -6.21 11.86 -3.45
CA ALA A 2 -6.44 10.70 -2.58
C ALA A 2 -5.67 9.51 -3.16
N ALA A 3 -4.73 8.95 -2.41
CA ALA A 3 -4.17 7.65 -2.72
C ALA A 3 -5.03 6.61 -1.99
N GLU A 4 -5.49 5.60 -2.70
CA GLU A 4 -6.16 4.44 -2.13
C GLU A 4 -5.16 3.29 -2.09
N MET A 5 -5.17 2.52 -1.01
CA MET A 5 -4.23 1.42 -0.82
C MET A 5 -4.94 0.21 -0.22
N THR A 6 -4.66 -0.96 -0.80
CA THR A 6 -5.08 -2.28 -0.32
C THR A 6 -3.88 -3.02 0.26
N GLY A 7 -4.06 -3.76 1.36
CA GLY A 7 -2.95 -4.44 2.04
C GLY A 7 -1.97 -3.54 2.81
N GLY A 8 -2.36 -2.30 3.13
CA GLY A 8 -1.55 -1.45 3.99
C GLY A 8 -2.19 -0.12 4.37
N LYS A 9 -1.55 0.56 5.32
CA LYS A 9 -1.96 1.85 5.86
C LYS A 9 -1.04 2.94 5.32
N ILE A 10 -1.62 3.88 4.57
CA ILE A 10 -0.92 5.06 4.07
C ILE A 10 -0.50 5.92 5.26
N VAL A 11 0.80 6.25 5.33
CA VAL A 11 1.40 7.10 6.36
C VAL A 11 1.61 8.51 5.83
N ARG A 12 2.13 8.63 4.61
CA ARG A 12 2.38 9.92 3.96
C ARG A 12 2.19 9.81 2.45
N THR A 13 1.71 10.88 1.85
CA THR A 13 1.62 11.05 0.40
C THR A 13 2.37 12.33 0.02
N ASP A 14 3.35 12.22 -0.86
CA ASP A 14 4.17 13.34 -1.31
C ASP A 14 4.15 13.37 -2.84
N GLY A 15 3.22 14.16 -3.39
CA GLY A 15 2.92 14.19 -4.83
C GLY A 15 2.53 12.79 -5.35
N ILE A 16 3.44 12.19 -6.14
CA ILE A 16 3.27 10.86 -6.73
C ILE A 16 3.79 9.72 -5.84
N VAL A 17 4.48 10.05 -4.75
CA VAL A 17 5.13 9.08 -3.89
C VAL A 17 4.22 8.76 -2.71
N VAL A 18 3.86 7.49 -2.56
CA VAL A 18 3.04 7.02 -1.43
C VAL A 18 3.91 6.21 -0.49
N THR A 19 3.84 6.56 0.78
CA THR A 19 4.62 6.03 1.88
C THR A 19 3.65 5.31 2.81
N PHE A 20 3.77 4.00 2.97
CA PHE A 20 2.80 3.19 3.72
C PHE A 20 3.44 2.10 4.59
N ARG A 21 2.67 1.64 5.58
CA ARG A 21 2.97 0.45 6.41
C ARG A 21 2.15 -0.72 5.89
N GLN A 22 2.80 -1.87 5.63
CA GLN A 22 2.07 -3.06 5.23
C GLN A 22 1.19 -3.55 6.37
N LYS A 23 -0.04 -3.93 6.01
CA LYS A 23 -1.00 -4.50 6.93
C LYS A 23 -1.57 -5.74 6.28
N CYS A 24 -1.49 -6.87 6.98
CA CYS A 24 -2.22 -8.04 6.54
C CYS A 24 -3.71 -7.80 6.73
N GLU A 25 -4.50 -8.00 5.67
CA GLU A 25 -5.96 -7.82 5.77
C GLU A 25 -6.65 -9.01 6.42
N ASN A 26 -6.04 -10.20 6.34
CA ASN A 26 -6.59 -11.40 6.95
C ASN A 26 -6.44 -11.43 8.47
N CYS A 27 -5.23 -11.19 8.99
CA CYS A 27 -4.99 -11.21 10.45
C CYS A 27 -4.95 -9.81 11.07
N GLY A 28 -5.00 -8.75 10.28
CA GLY A 28 -4.89 -7.38 10.77
C GLY A 28 -3.48 -6.96 11.19
N PHE A 29 -2.48 -7.84 11.10
CA PHE A 29 -1.12 -7.57 11.53
C PHE A 29 -0.51 -6.41 10.75
N VAL A 30 -0.10 -5.37 11.45
CA VAL A 30 0.59 -4.21 10.87
C VAL A 30 2.09 -4.42 11.07
N TYR A 31 2.84 -4.40 9.98
CA TYR A 31 4.29 -4.42 10.04
C TYR A 31 4.79 -3.12 10.66
N ASP A 32 5.28 -3.20 11.90
CA ASP A 32 5.84 -2.06 12.64
C ASP A 32 7.33 -1.86 12.38
N PHE A 33 7.98 -2.75 11.62
CA PHE A 33 9.33 -2.50 11.16
C PHE A 33 9.37 -1.16 10.42
N ASN A 34 10.32 -0.29 10.78
CA ASN A 34 10.58 1.04 10.18
C ASN A 34 10.79 1.03 8.64
N LYS A 35 10.63 -0.11 7.99
CA LYS A 35 10.57 -0.29 6.53
C LYS A 35 9.26 0.27 5.99
N THR A 36 9.21 1.59 5.92
CA THR A 36 8.13 2.26 5.22
C THR A 36 8.28 1.97 3.72
N THR A 37 7.25 1.38 3.11
CA THR A 37 7.32 1.04 1.69
C THR A 37 6.97 2.29 0.89
N ILE A 38 7.90 2.70 0.02
CA ILE A 38 7.77 3.85 -0.85
C ILE A 38 7.42 3.33 -2.24
N VAL A 39 6.23 3.67 -2.74
CA VAL A 39 5.81 3.32 -4.10
C VAL A 39 5.57 4.58 -4.92
N PRO A 40 6.19 4.70 -6.11
CA PRO A 40 5.85 5.75 -7.05
C PRO A 40 4.51 5.37 -7.73
N ALA A 41 3.49 6.18 -7.48
CA ALA A 41 2.12 6.05 -7.96
C ALA A 41 1.87 7.01 -9.14
N TYR A 42 2.83 7.07 -10.08
CA TYR A 42 2.82 8.00 -11.23
C TYR A 42 1.81 7.58 -12.31
N SER A 43 1.54 6.28 -12.46
CA SER A 43 0.63 5.76 -13.50
C SER A 43 0.02 4.40 -13.16
N SER A 44 0.43 3.79 -12.04
CA SER A 44 0.45 2.34 -11.94
C SER A 44 -0.23 1.83 -10.69
N ARG A 45 -1.16 0.91 -10.95
CA ARG A 45 -1.55 -0.23 -10.13
C ARG A 45 -0.28 -1.05 -9.82
N LYS A 46 0.52 -0.64 -8.84
CA LYS A 46 1.68 -1.45 -8.41
C LYS A 46 1.16 -2.54 -7.51
N VAL A 47 1.03 -3.73 -8.07
CA VAL A 47 0.68 -4.95 -7.35
C VAL A 47 1.98 -5.58 -6.89
N ARG A 48 2.23 -5.60 -5.59
CA ARG A 48 3.30 -6.39 -5.00
C ARG A 48 2.66 -7.55 -4.23
N PRO A 49 2.87 -8.80 -4.64
CA PRO A 49 2.43 -9.92 -3.84
C PRO A 49 3.24 -9.97 -2.55
N PHE A 50 2.56 -10.27 -1.47
CA PHE A 50 3.12 -10.26 -0.14
C PHE A 50 2.50 -11.40 0.67
N THR A 51 3.35 -12.20 1.31
CA THR A 51 2.92 -13.26 2.21
C THR A 51 3.14 -12.81 3.64
N CYS A 52 2.07 -12.80 4.43
CA CYS A 52 2.16 -12.47 5.85
C CYS A 52 3.01 -13.49 6.60
N SER A 53 4.01 -13.00 7.33
CA SER A 53 4.91 -13.81 8.14
C SER A 53 4.22 -14.36 9.41
N GLU A 54 3.19 -13.68 9.91
CA GLU A 54 2.48 -14.10 11.13
C GLU A 54 1.43 -15.18 10.84
N CYS A 55 0.67 -15.04 9.75
CA CYS A 55 -0.45 -15.95 9.44
C CYS A 55 -0.26 -16.76 8.15
N GLY A 56 0.83 -16.54 7.40
CA GLY A 56 1.08 -17.21 6.12
C GLY A 56 0.17 -16.75 4.98
N ASN A 57 -0.71 -15.77 5.20
CA ASN A 57 -1.68 -15.35 4.19
C ASN A 57 -0.99 -14.65 3.03
N TYR A 58 -1.20 -15.18 1.82
CA TYR A 58 -0.82 -14.51 0.59
C TYR A 58 -1.86 -13.44 0.25
N GLN A 59 -1.40 -12.21 0.02
CA GLN A 59 -2.24 -11.13 -0.44
C GLN A 59 -1.48 -10.24 -1.43
N GLU A 60 -2.25 -9.58 -2.27
CA GLU A 60 -1.73 -8.60 -3.21
C GLU A 60 -1.84 -7.20 -2.59
N VAL A 61 -0.72 -6.48 -2.55
CA VAL A 61 -0.68 -5.11 -2.06
C VAL A 61 -0.74 -4.19 -3.27
N GLU A 62 -1.77 -3.35 -3.32
CA GLU A 62 -2.03 -2.47 -4.46
C GLU A 62 -2.16 -1.02 -3.99
N ALA A 63 -1.41 -0.12 -4.63
CA ALA A 63 -1.57 1.31 -4.44
C ALA A 63 -2.15 1.95 -5.72
N ARG A 64 -3.25 2.69 -5.56
CA ARG A 64 -3.91 3.45 -6.62
C ARG A 64 -3.79 4.94 -6.32
N HIS A 65 -3.25 5.69 -7.27
CA HIS A 65 -3.32 7.15 -7.21
C HIS A 65 -4.63 7.59 -7.86
N PHE A 66 -5.57 8.11 -7.07
CA PHE A 66 -6.78 8.69 -7.64
C PHE A 66 -6.44 10.12 -8.06
N ASN A 67 -6.37 10.35 -9.38
CA ASN A 67 -6.46 11.71 -9.91
C ASN A 67 -7.95 12.10 -9.85
N PRO A 68 -8.37 13.04 -8.98
CA PRO A 68 -9.79 13.39 -8.83
C PRO A 68 -10.43 13.98 -10.09
N HIS A 69 -9.65 14.24 -11.15
CA HIS A 69 -10.10 14.79 -12.44
C HIS A 69 -10.26 13.76 -13.57
N ARG A 70 -10.20 12.46 -13.29
CA ARG A 70 -10.46 11.43 -14.31
C ARG A 70 -11.87 10.84 -14.11
N GLN A 71 -12.88 11.56 -14.60
CA GLN A 71 -14.21 11.07 -14.96
C GLN A 71 -14.36 11.20 -16.47
#